data_AF-A0A2E1YFS4-F1
#
_entry.id   AF-A0A2E1YFS4-F1
#
_cell.length_a   1.000
_cell.length_b   1.000
_cell.length_c   1.000
_cell.angle_alpha   90.00
_cell.angle_beta   90.00
_cell.angle_gamma   90.00
#
_symmetry.space_group_name_H-M   'P 1'
#
loop_
_entity.id
_entity.type
_entity.pdbx_description
1 polymer ?
#
loop_
_entity_poly.entity_id
_entity_poly.type
_entity_poly.pdbx_seq_one_letter_code
_entity_poly.pdbx_strand_id
1 'polypeptide(L)'
;MDYPWSNKAKEDIPEENEVIENEKTVGDEDNTVWDNDDPRAILLNILKLEGYKMDSGELFNAYREASGEKESSNIMESFKKGLDQLSEIGKIRSDSNGNIMTIQDYDREKSQASTDESDKEEEVTDETEEMVDNSQKDIDIEEENEQNDDNGETNSDDLESIIKLKEETDSWLIEKLKNNNSNSNETELREEVKELKQRIEKLEIVIKNITKAFE
;
A
#
# COMPACT_ATOMS: atom_id res chain seq x y z
N MET A 1 22.14 -66.45 21.23
CA MET A 1 22.54 -67.19 20.02
C MET A 1 22.59 -66.15 18.92
N ASP A 2 23.79 -65.63 18.69
CA ASP A 2 24.07 -64.61 17.68
C ASP A 2 24.30 -65.30 16.34
N TYR A 3 23.63 -64.84 15.28
CA TYR A 3 23.82 -65.39 13.94
C TYR A 3 24.86 -64.56 13.16
N PRO A 4 25.93 -65.19 12.66
CA PRO A 4 27.03 -64.53 11.98
C PRO A 4 26.89 -64.64 10.47
N TRP A 5 26.64 -63.52 9.80
CA TRP A 5 26.96 -63.34 8.37
C TRP A 5 27.24 -61.86 8.08
N SER A 6 28.52 -61.55 8.32
CA SER A 6 29.39 -60.52 7.78
C SER A 6 28.90 -59.55 6.69
N ASN A 7 28.98 -58.26 7.06
CA ASN A 7 29.84 -57.20 6.50
C ASN A 7 29.92 -56.97 4.98
N LYS A 8 29.53 -55.75 4.57
CA LYS A 8 30.23 -54.73 3.72
C LYS A 8 29.16 -53.75 3.22
N ALA A 9 29.37 -52.46 2.95
CA ALA A 9 30.37 -51.42 3.20
C ALA A 9 29.62 -50.11 2.83
N LYS A 10 30.12 -48.96 3.27
CA LYS A 10 29.61 -47.62 2.89
C LYS A 10 29.69 -47.42 1.38
N GLU A 11 28.73 -46.69 0.79
CA GLU A 11 28.94 -45.55 -0.14
C GLU A 11 27.62 -45.09 -0.81
N ASP A 12 27.45 -43.77 -0.79
CA ASP A 12 26.87 -42.86 -1.78
C ASP A 12 25.34 -42.73 -2.05
N ILE A 13 24.90 -41.47 -1.92
CA ILE A 13 23.61 -40.77 -2.22
C ILE A 13 23.51 -40.55 -3.76
N PRO A 14 22.43 -40.04 -4.45
CA PRO A 14 21.29 -39.22 -3.99
C PRO A 14 19.91 -39.38 -4.71
N GLU A 15 19.00 -38.44 -4.40
CA GLU A 15 17.71 -38.09 -5.08
C GLU A 15 16.53 -39.02 -4.74
N GLU A 16 15.36 -38.52 -4.31
CA GLU A 16 14.50 -37.54 -4.98
C GLU A 16 13.83 -36.58 -3.98
N ASN A 17 13.83 -35.28 -4.34
CA ASN A 17 12.97 -34.27 -3.74
C ASN A 17 11.53 -34.54 -4.16
N GLU A 18 10.72 -35.12 -3.27
CA GLU A 18 9.27 -35.07 -3.43
C GLU A 18 8.80 -33.62 -3.25
N VAL A 19 8.42 -33.04 -4.37
CA VAL A 19 7.64 -31.82 -4.50
C VAL A 19 6.36 -31.99 -3.68
N ILE A 20 6.28 -31.29 -2.54
CA ILE A 20 5.00 -31.12 -1.85
C ILE A 20 4.26 -30.04 -2.63
N GLU A 21 3.41 -30.48 -3.56
CA GLU A 21 2.42 -29.64 -4.19
C GLU A 21 1.55 -29.01 -3.09
N ASN A 22 1.65 -27.68 -2.96
CA ASN A 22 0.78 -26.89 -2.12
C ASN A 22 -0.61 -26.88 -2.75
N GLU A 23 -1.41 -27.93 -2.50
CA GLU A 23 -2.85 -27.87 -2.69
C GLU A 23 -3.41 -26.84 -1.71
N LYS A 24 -3.63 -25.64 -2.25
CA LYS A 24 -4.38 -24.54 -1.65
C LYS A 24 -5.79 -25.05 -1.34
N THR A 25 -6.01 -25.54 -0.13
CA THR A 25 -7.35 -25.86 0.36
C THR A 25 -8.12 -24.56 0.52
N VAL A 26 -8.95 -24.31 -0.49
CA VAL A 26 -10.06 -23.37 -0.47
C VAL A 26 -10.99 -23.73 0.70
N GLY A 27 -11.24 -22.75 1.57
CA GLY A 27 -12.45 -22.73 2.38
C GLY A 27 -12.36 -23.33 3.77
N ASP A 28 -11.36 -22.93 4.55
CA ASP A 28 -11.59 -22.80 5.98
C ASP A 28 -11.83 -21.32 6.28
N GLU A 29 -13.07 -20.97 6.62
CA GLU A 29 -13.32 -19.85 7.50
C GLU A 29 -12.55 -20.15 8.78
N ASP A 30 -11.26 -19.81 8.81
CA ASP A 30 -10.48 -19.80 10.03
C ASP A 30 -11.22 -18.86 10.97
N ASN A 31 -12.06 -19.44 11.82
CA ASN A 31 -12.61 -18.76 12.97
C ASN A 31 -11.48 -18.63 14.01
N THR A 32 -10.33 -18.10 13.57
CA THR A 32 -9.30 -17.54 14.42
C THR A 32 -9.96 -16.36 15.12
N VAL A 33 -10.50 -16.64 16.29
CA VAL A 33 -10.98 -15.63 17.22
C VAL A 33 -9.75 -14.87 17.69
N TRP A 34 -9.50 -13.74 17.06
CA TRP A 34 -8.56 -12.76 17.57
C TRP A 34 -9.25 -11.90 18.61
N ASP A 35 -8.50 -11.46 19.60
CA ASP A 35 -9.01 -10.50 20.56
C ASP A 35 -9.42 -9.22 19.84
N ASN A 36 -10.45 -8.52 20.32
CA ASN A 36 -10.92 -7.29 19.69
C ASN A 36 -9.86 -6.17 19.69
N ASP A 37 -8.87 -6.28 20.57
CA ASP A 37 -7.73 -5.36 20.67
C ASP A 37 -6.54 -5.81 19.79
N ASP A 38 -6.61 -7.00 19.17
CA ASP A 38 -5.57 -7.47 18.25
C ASP A 38 -5.53 -6.56 17.01
N PRO A 39 -4.35 -6.05 16.62
CA PRO A 39 -4.22 -5.20 15.45
C PRO A 39 -4.86 -5.81 14.19
N ARG A 40 -4.79 -7.13 14.04
CA ARG A 40 -5.35 -7.85 12.89
C ARG A 40 -6.88 -7.81 12.89
N ALA A 41 -7.51 -7.95 14.05
CA ALA A 41 -8.96 -7.91 14.19
C ALA A 41 -9.51 -6.51 13.90
N ILE A 42 -8.84 -5.50 14.43
CA ILE A 42 -9.19 -4.09 14.22
C ILE A 42 -9.12 -3.76 12.73
N LEU A 43 -8.02 -4.10 12.06
CA LEU A 43 -7.84 -3.85 10.62
C LEU A 43 -8.93 -4.51 9.76
N LEU A 44 -9.23 -5.78 10.01
CA LEU A 44 -10.29 -6.49 9.28
C LEU A 44 -11.68 -5.91 9.55
N ASN A 45 -11.95 -5.49 10.78
CA ASN A 45 -13.24 -4.87 11.12
C ASN A 45 -13.40 -3.52 10.42
N ILE A 46 -12.35 -2.71 10.34
CA ILE A 46 -12.38 -1.44 9.61
C ILE A 46 -12.65 -1.68 8.12
N LEU A 47 -11.90 -2.61 7.50
CA LEU A 47 -12.14 -2.96 6.10
C LEU A 47 -13.57 -3.45 5.87
N LYS A 48 -14.12 -4.31 6.74
CA LYS A 48 -15.51 -4.76 6.65
C LYS A 48 -16.54 -3.63 6.73
N LEU A 49 -16.25 -2.57 7.49
CA LEU A 49 -17.16 -1.42 7.66
C LEU A 49 -17.10 -0.47 6.46
N GLU A 50 -15.91 -0.21 5.91
CA GLU A 50 -15.69 0.78 4.84
C GLU A 50 -15.88 0.22 3.42
N GLY A 51 -16.41 -1.01 3.28
CA GLY A 51 -16.65 -1.61 1.96
C GLY A 51 -15.46 -2.38 1.40
N TYR A 52 -14.64 -2.93 2.29
CA TYR A 52 -13.59 -3.92 2.05
C TYR A 52 -12.38 -3.46 1.22
N LYS A 53 -12.31 -2.17 0.87
CA LYS A 53 -11.20 -1.54 0.14
C LYS A 53 -10.97 -0.14 0.67
N MET A 54 -9.71 0.19 0.98
CA MET A 54 -9.37 1.47 1.63
C MET A 54 -7.95 1.91 1.27
N ASP A 55 -7.72 3.22 1.17
CA ASP A 55 -6.36 3.76 1.04
C ASP A 55 -5.55 3.45 2.32
N SER A 56 -4.24 3.22 2.15
CA SER A 56 -3.35 2.91 3.28
C SER A 56 -3.31 3.99 4.37
N GLY A 57 -3.40 5.27 4.00
CA GLY A 57 -3.44 6.39 4.94
C GLY A 57 -4.79 6.53 5.63
N GLU A 58 -5.90 6.32 4.90
CA GLU A 58 -7.24 6.27 5.48
C GLU A 58 -7.37 5.10 6.46
N LEU A 59 -6.84 3.92 6.09
CA LEU A 59 -6.82 2.73 6.93
C LEU A 59 -6.05 2.97 8.23
N PHE A 60 -4.90 3.65 8.15
CA PHE A 60 -4.14 4.03 9.34
C PHE A 60 -4.92 4.99 10.24
N ASN A 61 -5.60 5.98 9.68
CA ASN A 61 -6.38 6.94 10.46
C ASN A 61 -7.55 6.27 11.20
N ALA A 62 -8.29 5.41 10.49
CA ALA A 62 -9.37 4.62 11.08
C ALA A 62 -8.83 3.63 12.14
N TYR A 63 -7.68 3.01 11.87
CA TYR A 63 -7.01 2.13 12.84
C TYR A 63 -6.63 2.86 14.11
N ARG A 64 -6.03 4.05 13.99
CA ARG A 64 -5.68 4.91 15.11
C ARG A 64 -6.90 5.27 15.96
N GLU A 65 -8.03 5.56 15.32
CA GLU A 65 -9.29 5.87 16.01
C GLU A 65 -9.87 4.65 16.73
N ALA A 66 -9.82 3.48 16.09
CA ALA A 66 -10.37 2.23 16.63
C ALA A 66 -9.49 1.56 17.71
N SER A 67 -8.16 1.66 17.58
CA SER A 67 -7.18 1.10 18.53
C SER A 67 -7.27 1.76 19.92
N GLY A 68 -7.72 3.02 20.00
CA GLY A 68 -7.82 3.75 21.26
C GLY A 68 -6.46 4.06 21.93
N GLU A 69 -5.36 3.65 21.30
CA GLU A 69 -4.00 3.96 21.73
C GLU A 69 -3.69 5.45 21.53
N LYS A 70 -2.98 6.03 22.50
CA LYS A 70 -2.64 7.46 22.49
C LYS A 70 -1.23 7.74 21.99
N GLU A 71 -0.36 6.73 22.01
CA GLU A 71 1.05 6.84 21.64
C GLU A 71 1.24 6.52 20.16
N SER A 72 1.48 7.53 19.34
CA SER A 72 1.60 7.37 17.88
C SER A 72 2.67 6.37 17.44
N SER A 73 3.74 6.19 18.23
CA SER A 73 4.80 5.23 17.93
C SER A 73 4.31 3.78 18.04
N ASN A 74 3.55 3.47 19.10
CA ASN A 74 3.03 2.13 19.32
C ASN A 74 1.93 1.79 18.31
N ILE A 75 1.10 2.78 17.98
CA ILE A 75 0.04 2.64 16.96
C ILE A 75 0.64 2.25 15.62
N MET A 76 1.73 2.91 15.21
CA MET A 76 2.38 2.62 13.93
C MET A 76 3.01 1.24 13.90
N GLU A 77 3.67 0.83 14.99
CA GLU A 77 4.27 -0.50 15.10
C GLU A 77 3.21 -1.60 15.10
N SER A 78 2.14 -1.44 15.89
CA SER A 78 1.00 -2.37 15.94
C SER A 78 0.26 -2.45 14.60
N PHE A 79 0.05 -1.30 13.94
CA PHE A 79 -0.57 -1.22 12.62
C PHE A 79 0.25 -1.98 11.58
N LYS A 80 1.54 -1.68 11.45
CA LYS A 80 2.43 -2.33 10.51
C LYS A 80 2.50 -3.83 10.77
N LYS A 81 2.67 -4.23 12.03
CA LYS A 81 2.70 -5.64 12.42
C LYS A 81 1.40 -6.36 12.05
N GLY A 82 0.25 -5.75 12.30
CA GLY A 82 -1.05 -6.31 11.92
C GLY A 82 -1.20 -6.46 10.42
N LEU A 83 -0.77 -5.46 9.65
CA LEU A 83 -0.77 -5.47 8.19
C LEU A 83 0.11 -6.57 7.61
N ASP A 84 1.37 -6.62 8.06
CA ASP A 84 2.34 -7.63 7.61
C ASP A 84 1.80 -9.03 7.89
N GLN A 85 1.27 -9.27 9.09
CA GLN A 85 0.67 -10.55 9.47
C GLN A 85 -0.58 -10.89 8.64
N LEU A 86 -1.46 -9.92 8.37
CA LEU A 86 -2.65 -10.16 7.56
C LEU A 86 -2.32 -10.44 6.09
N SER A 87 -1.26 -9.81 5.58
CA SER A 87 -0.73 -10.07 4.25
C SER A 87 -0.08 -11.45 4.17
N GLU A 88 0.70 -11.84 5.18
CA GLU A 88 1.37 -13.14 5.28
C GLU A 88 0.36 -14.29 5.39
N ILE A 89 -0.70 -14.11 6.19
CA ILE A 89 -1.81 -15.08 6.30
C ILE A 89 -2.69 -15.06 5.04
N GLY A 90 -2.49 -14.10 4.13
CA GLY A 90 -3.25 -13.98 2.88
C GLY A 90 -4.72 -13.58 3.10
N LYS A 91 -5.04 -12.86 4.17
CA LYS A 91 -6.40 -12.33 4.41
C LYS A 91 -6.64 -11.00 3.70
N ILE A 92 -5.58 -10.22 3.45
CA ILE A 92 -5.63 -8.94 2.74
C ILE A 92 -4.62 -8.90 1.61
N ARG A 93 -4.82 -8.00 0.65
CA ARG A 93 -3.88 -7.72 -0.44
C ARG A 93 -3.97 -6.25 -0.83
N SER A 94 -2.86 -5.70 -1.35
CA SER A 94 -2.84 -4.36 -1.94
C SER A 94 -3.12 -4.41 -3.44
N ASP A 95 -3.87 -3.45 -3.95
CA ASP A 95 -4.01 -3.23 -5.40
C ASP A 95 -2.84 -2.41 -5.97
N SER A 96 -2.82 -2.26 -7.29
CA SER A 96 -1.82 -1.45 -8.01
C SER A 96 -1.82 0.03 -7.62
N ASN A 97 -2.89 0.51 -6.99
CA ASN A 97 -3.07 1.90 -6.59
C ASN A 97 -2.68 2.12 -5.12
N GLY A 98 -2.22 1.08 -4.41
CA GLY A 98 -1.85 1.15 -3.00
C GLY A 98 -3.03 1.06 -2.03
N ASN A 99 -4.23 0.70 -2.51
CA ASN A 99 -5.36 0.43 -1.63
C ASN A 99 -5.26 -0.98 -1.07
N ILE A 100 -5.60 -1.13 0.21
CA ILE A 100 -5.62 -2.40 0.90
C ILE A 100 -7.07 -2.92 0.88
N MET A 101 -7.24 -4.16 0.45
CA MET A 101 -8.54 -4.83 0.43
C MET A 101 -8.46 -6.25 0.98
N THR A 102 -9.61 -6.85 1.29
CA THR A 102 -9.63 -8.28 1.65
C THR A 102 -9.38 -9.14 0.42
N ILE A 103 -8.80 -10.32 0.62
CA ILE A 103 -8.51 -11.22 -0.52
C ILE A 103 -9.79 -11.66 -1.25
N GLN A 104 -10.90 -11.79 -0.51
CA GLN A 104 -12.21 -12.13 -1.07
C GLN A 104 -12.69 -11.07 -2.06
N ASP A 105 -12.53 -9.80 -1.70
CA ASP A 105 -12.91 -8.68 -2.58
C ASP A 105 -11.92 -8.47 -3.72
N TYR A 106 -10.63 -8.72 -3.49
CA TYR A 106 -9.63 -8.72 -4.55
C TYR A 106 -9.97 -9.72 -5.65
N ASP A 107 -10.27 -10.97 -5.26
CA ASP A 107 -10.62 -12.03 -6.20
C ASP A 107 -11.95 -11.73 -6.91
N ARG A 108 -12.90 -11.11 -6.20
CA ARG A 108 -14.17 -10.66 -6.76
C ARG A 108 -13.98 -9.52 -7.79
N GLU A 109 -13.17 -8.51 -7.49
CA GLU A 109 -12.85 -7.42 -8.42
C GLU A 109 -12.14 -7.97 -9.66
N LYS A 110 -11.16 -8.86 -9.48
CA LYS A 110 -10.46 -9.52 -10.59
C LYS A 110 -11.40 -10.36 -11.46
N SER A 111 -12.32 -11.10 -10.86
CA SER A 111 -13.31 -11.91 -11.58
C SER A 111 -14.33 -11.07 -12.36
N GLN A 112 -14.58 -9.83 -11.95
CA GLN A 112 -15.42 -8.90 -12.70
C GLN A 112 -14.64 -8.17 -13.80
N ALA A 113 -13.34 -7.96 -13.62
CA ALA A 113 -12.48 -7.35 -14.63
C ALA A 113 -12.11 -8.32 -15.78
N SER A 114 -12.03 -9.63 -15.51
CA SER A 114 -11.64 -10.64 -16.50
C SER A 114 -12.71 -10.99 -17.54
N THR A 115 -13.92 -10.43 -17.44
CA THR A 115 -14.92 -10.55 -18.53
C THR A 115 -14.64 -9.63 -19.73
N ASP A 116 -13.66 -8.72 -19.65
CA ASP A 116 -13.27 -7.83 -20.76
C ASP A 116 -11.82 -7.97 -21.25
N GLU A 117 -10.94 -8.68 -20.55
CA GLU A 117 -9.55 -8.92 -20.99
C GLU A 117 -9.15 -10.36 -20.62
N SER A 118 -9.25 -11.26 -21.59
CA SER A 118 -8.56 -12.53 -21.58
C SER A 118 -7.04 -12.31 -21.64
N ASP A 119 -6.32 -13.03 -20.77
CA ASP A 119 -4.87 -13.30 -20.83
C ASP A 119 -3.92 -12.18 -20.38
N LYS A 120 -3.82 -11.96 -19.06
CA LYS A 120 -2.55 -11.58 -18.41
C LYS A 120 -2.41 -12.27 -17.05
N GLU A 121 -1.97 -13.52 -17.09
CA GLU A 121 -1.22 -14.12 -15.99
C GLU A 121 0.20 -13.56 -16.06
N GLU A 122 0.54 -12.63 -15.18
CA GLU A 122 1.93 -12.30 -14.88
C GLU A 122 2.04 -12.20 -13.35
N GLU A 123 2.30 -13.36 -12.76
CA GLU A 123 2.67 -13.52 -11.37
C GLU A 123 4.15 -13.09 -11.25
N VAL A 124 4.39 -11.80 -11.01
CA VAL A 124 5.74 -11.31 -10.68
C VAL A 124 5.96 -11.56 -9.19
N THR A 125 6.66 -12.66 -8.89
CA THR A 125 7.29 -12.88 -7.59
C THR A 125 8.55 -12.03 -7.50
N ASP A 126 8.45 -10.84 -6.92
CA ASP A 126 9.61 -10.04 -6.55
C ASP A 126 10.24 -10.59 -5.26
N GLU A 127 11.22 -11.48 -5.40
CA GLU A 127 12.22 -11.76 -4.37
C GLU A 127 13.62 -11.80 -4.99
N THR A 128 14.21 -10.63 -5.24
CA THR A 128 15.68 -10.49 -5.30
C THR A 128 16.09 -9.06 -4.96
N GLU A 129 16.67 -8.86 -3.78
CA GLU A 129 17.85 -7.98 -3.66
C GLU A 129 18.95 -8.75 -2.91
N GLU A 130 20.06 -8.86 -3.63
CA GLU A 130 21.18 -9.76 -3.45
C GLU A 130 22.11 -9.35 -2.30
N MET A 131 22.64 -10.36 -1.60
CA MET A 131 23.91 -10.28 -0.91
C MET A 131 25.04 -10.04 -1.91
N VAL A 132 25.79 -8.96 -1.67
CA VAL A 132 27.08 -8.66 -2.30
C VAL A 132 28.05 -9.81 -2.03
N ASP A 133 28.41 -10.58 -3.07
CA ASP A 133 29.67 -11.34 -3.08
C ASP A 133 30.47 -11.05 -4.35
N ASN A 134 31.68 -10.59 -4.09
CA ASN A 134 32.63 -10.05 -5.03
C ASN A 134 33.48 -11.21 -5.57
N SER A 135 33.14 -11.74 -6.75
CA SER A 135 34.01 -12.65 -7.48
C SER A 135 34.12 -12.27 -8.95
N GLN A 136 35.21 -11.57 -9.21
CA GLN A 136 35.85 -11.29 -10.48
C GLN A 136 35.89 -12.53 -11.38
N LYS A 137 35.18 -12.48 -12.52
CA LYS A 137 35.48 -13.29 -13.71
C LYS A 137 35.22 -12.44 -14.94
N ASP A 138 36.29 -12.22 -15.68
CA ASP A 138 36.33 -11.55 -16.96
C ASP A 138 35.37 -12.22 -17.95
N ILE A 139 34.44 -11.45 -18.52
CA ILE A 139 33.58 -11.87 -19.63
C ILE A 139 33.95 -11.00 -20.82
N ASP A 140 34.58 -11.62 -21.81
CA ASP A 140 34.85 -11.04 -23.13
C ASP A 140 33.51 -10.67 -23.79
N ILE A 141 33.30 -9.37 -24.03
CA ILE A 141 32.17 -8.87 -24.82
C ILE A 141 32.64 -8.81 -26.27
N GLU A 142 32.22 -9.78 -27.08
CA GLU A 142 32.28 -9.68 -28.54
C GLU A 142 31.19 -8.70 -29.01
N GLU A 143 31.63 -7.60 -29.62
CA GLU A 143 30.77 -6.60 -30.28
C GLU A 143 30.09 -7.21 -31.52
N GLU A 144 28.79 -7.52 -31.42
CA GLU A 144 27.94 -7.68 -32.59
C GLU A 144 27.24 -6.35 -32.92
N ASN A 145 27.78 -5.69 -33.94
CA ASN A 145 27.13 -4.59 -34.65
C ASN A 145 25.93 -5.12 -35.44
N GLU A 146 24.70 -4.90 -34.95
CA GLU A 146 23.52 -4.91 -35.80
C GLU A 146 23.08 -3.47 -36.09
N GLN A 147 23.52 -2.98 -37.25
CA GLN A 147 22.89 -1.85 -37.93
C GLN A 147 21.50 -2.29 -38.42
N ASN A 148 20.44 -1.83 -37.75
CA ASN A 148 19.13 -1.71 -38.37
C ASN A 148 18.86 -0.22 -38.64
N ASP A 149 19.16 0.18 -39.87
CA ASP A 149 18.57 1.35 -40.51
C ASP A 149 17.07 1.05 -40.72
N ASP A 150 16.20 1.66 -39.90
CA ASP A 150 14.82 1.92 -40.31
C ASP A 150 14.54 3.42 -40.25
N ASN A 151 14.04 3.89 -41.38
CA ASN A 151 14.03 5.26 -41.79
C ASN A 151 12.69 5.91 -41.40
N GLY A 152 12.75 6.83 -40.42
CA GLY A 152 12.20 8.17 -40.60
C GLY A 152 10.68 8.34 -40.55
N GLU A 153 10.13 8.33 -39.34
CA GLU A 153 9.15 9.33 -38.89
C GLU A 153 9.28 9.42 -37.36
N THR A 154 10.39 10.00 -36.89
CA THR A 154 10.56 10.29 -35.47
C THR A 154 9.57 11.37 -35.08
N ASN A 155 8.59 11.01 -34.25
CA ASN A 155 7.55 11.85 -33.70
C ASN A 155 8.11 13.10 -32.98
N SER A 156 8.52 14.12 -33.74
CA SER A 156 8.91 15.43 -33.21
C SER A 156 7.77 16.03 -32.38
N ASP A 157 6.54 15.79 -32.82
CA ASP A 157 5.32 16.28 -32.21
C ASP A 157 5.07 15.65 -30.83
N ASP A 158 5.50 14.40 -30.60
CA ASP A 158 5.41 13.74 -29.29
C ASP A 158 6.41 14.35 -28.31
N LEU A 159 7.64 14.62 -28.76
CA LEU A 159 8.65 15.28 -27.93
C LEU A 159 8.25 16.72 -27.60
N GLU A 160 7.68 17.46 -28.55
CA GLU A 160 7.14 18.80 -28.29
C GLU A 160 5.93 18.75 -27.34
N SER A 161 5.07 17.74 -27.45
CA SER A 161 3.95 17.53 -26.54
C SER A 161 4.41 17.22 -25.11
N ILE A 162 5.44 16.39 -24.95
CA ILE A 162 6.05 16.07 -23.65
C ILE A 162 6.69 17.32 -23.04
N ILE A 163 7.42 18.11 -23.83
CA ILE A 163 8.03 19.36 -23.36
C ILE A 163 6.96 20.35 -22.90
N LYS A 164 5.87 20.50 -23.67
CA LYS A 164 4.77 21.39 -23.31
C LYS A 164 4.06 20.96 -22.02
N LEU A 165 3.78 19.66 -21.86
CA LEU A 165 3.20 19.12 -20.63
C LEU A 165 4.11 19.37 -19.42
N LYS A 166 5.43 19.24 -19.61
CA LYS A 166 6.41 19.56 -18.57
C LYS A 166 6.35 21.04 -18.20
N GLU A 167 6.32 21.95 -19.17
CA GLU A 167 6.23 23.40 -18.91
C GLU A 167 4.91 23.80 -18.24
N GLU A 168 3.80 23.18 -18.62
CA GLU A 168 2.48 23.38 -17.99
C GLU A 168 2.48 22.86 -16.54
N THR A 169 3.10 21.71 -16.29
CA THR A 169 3.23 21.14 -14.94
C THR A 169 4.13 22.01 -14.05
N ASP A 170 5.27 22.45 -14.57
CA ASP A 170 6.19 23.36 -13.87
C ASP A 170 5.48 24.69 -13.54
N SER A 171 4.70 25.23 -14.49
CA SER A 171 3.90 26.45 -14.30
C SER A 171 2.82 26.28 -13.23
N TRP A 172 2.09 25.16 -13.24
CA TRP A 172 1.07 24.85 -12.23
C TRP A 172 1.68 24.67 -10.84
N LEU A 173 2.83 24.00 -10.74
CA LEU A 173 3.55 23.83 -9.47
C LEU A 173 3.99 25.19 -8.91
N ILE A 174 4.54 26.06 -9.76
CA ILE A 174 4.92 27.44 -9.39
C ILE A 174 3.71 28.24 -8.93
N GLU A 175 2.57 28.13 -9.64
CA GLU A 175 1.34 28.80 -9.26
C GLU A 175 0.83 28.31 -7.90
N LYS A 176 0.82 26.99 -7.67
CA LYS A 176 0.41 26.39 -6.40
C LYS A 176 1.31 26.85 -5.24
N LEU A 177 2.63 26.86 -5.45
CA LEU A 177 3.60 27.33 -4.46
C LEU A 177 3.45 28.83 -4.22
N LYS A 178 3.19 29.63 -5.26
CA LYS A 178 2.96 31.07 -5.14
C LYS A 178 1.66 31.37 -4.39
N ASN A 179 0.59 30.62 -4.62
CA ASN A 179 -0.69 30.79 -3.94
C ASN A 179 -0.62 30.33 -2.47
N ASN A 180 0.19 29.31 -2.17
CA ASN A 180 0.43 28.86 -0.80
C ASN A 180 1.42 29.76 -0.02
N ASN A 181 2.40 30.37 -0.71
CA ASN A 181 3.37 31.30 -0.11
C ASN A 181 2.85 32.75 -0.04
N SER A 182 1.73 33.03 -0.70
CA SER A 182 1.04 34.32 -0.55
C SER A 182 0.26 34.28 0.75
N ASN A 183 0.74 35.03 1.75
CA ASN A 183 0.01 35.38 3.00
C ASN A 183 -1.43 35.89 2.78
N SER A 184 -1.90 36.05 1.54
CA SER A 184 -3.23 36.49 1.16
C SER A 184 -4.34 35.58 1.71
N ASN A 185 -4.19 34.25 1.58
CA ASN A 185 -5.17 33.30 2.08
C ASN A 185 -5.15 33.26 3.61
N GLU A 186 -3.98 33.44 4.21
CA GLU A 186 -3.84 33.53 5.66
C GLU A 186 -4.48 34.82 6.19
N THR A 187 -4.36 35.95 5.48
CA THR A 187 -4.99 37.22 5.86
C THR A 187 -6.50 37.17 5.75
N GLU A 188 -7.06 36.55 4.72
CA GLU A 188 -8.50 36.40 4.53
C GLU A 188 -9.11 35.48 5.61
N LEU A 189 -8.48 34.32 5.85
CA LEU A 189 -8.86 33.44 6.96
C LEU A 189 -8.73 34.13 8.33
N ARG A 190 -7.69 34.95 8.53
CA ARG A 190 -7.53 35.73 9.77
C ARG A 190 -8.60 36.80 9.93
N GLU A 191 -9.05 37.42 8.84
CA GLU A 191 -10.17 38.38 8.85
C GLU A 191 -11.50 37.69 9.15
N GLU A 192 -11.80 36.56 8.51
CA GLU A 192 -13.00 35.76 8.79
C GLU A 192 -13.02 35.29 10.25
N VAL A 193 -11.90 34.77 10.75
CA VAL A 193 -11.77 34.36 12.17
C VAL A 193 -11.99 35.54 13.12
N LYS A 194 -11.55 36.75 12.74
CA LYS A 194 -11.76 37.96 13.54
C LYS A 194 -13.24 38.36 13.55
N GLU A 195 -13.94 38.28 12.42
CA GLU A 195 -15.37 38.55 12.34
C GLU A 195 -16.20 37.53 13.14
N LEU A 196 -15.86 36.24 13.04
CA LEU A 196 -16.49 35.17 13.83
C LEU A 196 -16.34 35.41 15.33
N LYS A 197 -15.15 35.82 15.79
CA LYS A 197 -14.93 36.20 17.20
C LYS A 197 -15.83 37.34 17.66
N GLN A 198 -15.97 38.39 16.85
CA GLN A 198 -16.87 39.51 17.18
C GLN A 198 -18.34 39.08 17.23
N ARG A 199 -18.76 38.17 16.35
CA ARG A 199 -20.12 37.63 16.35
C ARG A 199 -20.39 36.78 17.59
N ILE A 200 -19.43 35.96 18.01
CA ILE A 200 -19.53 35.17 19.25
C ILE A 200 -19.64 36.08 20.46
N GLU A 201 -18.81 37.12 20.57
CA GLU A 201 -18.86 38.07 21.69
C GLU A 201 -20.24 38.76 21.80
N LYS A 202 -20.82 39.16 20.67
CA LYS A 202 -22.20 39.71 20.64
C LYS A 202 -23.22 38.68 21.14
N LEU A 203 -23.11 37.42 20.73
CA LEU A 203 -24.00 36.35 21.19
C LEU A 203 -23.84 36.10 22.69
N GLU A 204 -22.62 36.11 23.21
CA GLU A 204 -22.36 35.95 24.65
C GLU A 204 -23.01 37.08 25.47
N ILE A 205 -22.96 38.33 24.99
CA ILE A 205 -23.64 39.46 25.64
C ILE A 205 -25.16 39.26 25.63
N VAL A 206 -25.72 38.84 24.50
CA VAL A 206 -27.17 38.55 24.38
C VAL A 206 -27.57 37.43 25.33
N ILE A 207 -26.81 36.33 25.38
CA ILE A 207 -27.07 35.21 26.29
C ILE A 207 -27.00 35.69 27.74
N LYS A 208 -25.97 36.45 28.14
CA LYS A 208 -25.88 37.01 29.51
C LYS A 208 -27.08 37.87 29.87
N ASN A 209 -27.56 38.71 28.94
CA ASN A 209 -28.74 39.55 29.17
C ASN A 209 -30.02 38.72 29.30
N ILE A 210 -30.16 37.67 28.48
CA ILE A 210 -31.28 36.73 28.56
C ILE A 210 -31.25 36.00 29.91
N THR A 211 -30.10 35.43 30.31
CA THR A 211 -29.94 34.74 31.59
C THR A 211 -30.30 35.65 32.76
N LYS A 212 -29.84 36.91 32.75
CA LYS A 212 -30.16 37.89 33.78
C LYS A 212 -31.64 38.29 33.79
N ALA A 213 -32.34 38.19 32.67
CA ALA A 213 -33.78 38.46 32.61
C ALA A 213 -34.64 37.30 33.16
N PHE A 214 -34.04 36.11 33.33
CA PHE A 214 -34.68 34.93 33.90
C PHE A 214 -34.28 34.65 35.37
N GLU A 215 -33.34 35.42 35.93
CA GLU A 215 -33.10 35.57 37.38
C GLU A 215 -34.01 36.62 38.00
#